data_AF-A0A1B6K9S1-F1
#
_entry.id   AF-A0A1B6K9S1-F1
#
_cell.length_a   1.000
_cell.length_b   1.000
_cell.length_c   1.000
_cell.angle_alpha   90.00
_cell.angle_beta   90.00
_cell.angle_gamma   90.00
#
_symmetry.space_group_name_H-M   'P 1'
#
loop_
_entity.id
_entity.type
_entity.pdbx_description
1 polymer ?
#
loop_
_entity_poly.entity_id
_entity_poly.type
_entity_poly.pdbx_seq_one_letter_code
_entity_poly.pdbx_strand_id
1 'polypeptide(L)'
;QEHVISVNLREVSMHLLKRGRGRESPMQVHAVATRYAAAQLELSRLVCQLITKAASVDTTSDRGFSLVDQMSSDQRRVLFALLERYCLAVEGLAFPLPQGFPSFLTYLGYRTLSFSAFLQYVQANVLQLQIDVMKAIMMEVPDTQEGVEQKLRLLQMLPRSRGKRLLNQWQHPASLMVR
;
A
#
# COMPACT_ATOMS: atom_id res chain seq x y z
N GLN A 1 -4.39 4.09 7.05
CA GLN A 1 -3.15 4.49 7.78
C GLN A 1 -3.48 5.49 8.88
N GLU A 2 -4.05 6.66 8.56
CA GLU A 2 -4.46 7.66 9.57
C GLU A 2 -5.40 7.09 10.65
N HIS A 3 -6.29 6.17 10.28
CA HIS A 3 -7.17 5.48 11.23
C HIS A 3 -6.39 4.67 12.28
N VAL A 4 -5.34 3.94 11.90
CA VAL A 4 -4.53 3.13 12.83
C VAL A 4 -3.78 4.03 13.81
N ILE A 5 -3.19 5.12 13.30
CA ILE A 5 -2.49 6.11 14.13
C ILE A 5 -3.46 6.76 15.13
N SER A 6 -4.65 7.15 14.68
CA SER A 6 -5.70 7.74 15.52
C SER A 6 -6.18 6.79 16.63
N VAL A 7 -6.43 5.52 16.27
CA VAL A 7 -6.82 4.48 17.24
C VAL A 7 -5.70 4.23 18.24
N ASN A 8 -4.46 4.06 17.79
CA ASN A 8 -3.31 3.85 18.68
C ASN A 8 -3.14 5.03 19.65
N LEU A 9 -3.26 6.27 19.16
CA LEU A 9 -3.17 7.47 20.00
C LEU A 9 -4.26 7.47 21.07
N ARG A 10 -5.50 7.15 20.70
CA ARG A 10 -6.63 7.09 21.62
C ARG A 10 -6.43 6.01 22.69
N GLU A 11 -6.11 4.79 22.28
CA GLU A 11 -5.97 3.64 23.19
C GLU A 11 -4.79 3.83 24.15
N VAL A 12 -3.65 4.34 23.67
CA VAL A 12 -2.50 4.66 24.52
C VAL A 12 -2.85 5.78 25.49
N SER A 13 -3.53 6.83 25.04
CA SER A 13 -3.96 7.93 25.91
C SER A 13 -4.91 7.43 27.02
N MET A 14 -5.90 6.61 26.67
CA MET A 14 -6.82 6.00 27.63
C MET A 14 -6.11 5.09 28.63
N HIS A 15 -5.16 4.29 28.14
CA HIS A 15 -4.36 3.40 28.99
C HIS A 15 -3.54 4.16 30.03
N LEU A 16 -2.84 5.21 29.58
CA LEU A 16 -2.01 6.05 30.44
C LEU A 16 -2.85 6.80 31.48
N LEU A 17 -3.98 7.42 31.09
CA LEU A 17 -4.90 8.08 32.03
C LEU A 17 -5.41 7.11 33.11
N LYS A 18 -5.81 5.89 32.70
CA LYS A 18 -6.32 4.87 33.62
C LYS A 18 -5.26 4.37 34.59
N ARG A 19 -4.01 4.20 34.13
CA ARG A 19 -2.90 3.70 34.96
C ARG A 19 -2.21 4.77 35.79
N GLY A 20 -2.18 6.01 35.32
CA GLY A 20 -1.66 7.17 36.04
C GLY A 20 -2.48 7.56 37.27
N ARG A 21 -3.64 6.91 37.52
CA ARG A 21 -4.55 7.16 38.65
C ARG A 21 -4.87 8.66 38.83
N GLY A 22 -4.99 9.41 37.73
CA GLY A 22 -5.25 10.85 37.75
C GLY A 22 -4.10 11.75 38.21
N ARG A 23 -2.88 11.22 38.38
CA ARG A 23 -1.69 12.01 38.73
C ARG A 23 -1.04 12.72 37.53
N GLU A 24 -1.28 12.22 36.33
CA GLU A 24 -0.69 12.76 35.10
C GLU A 24 -1.62 13.78 34.46
N SER A 25 -1.05 14.90 33.99
CA SER A 25 -1.82 15.89 33.23
C SER A 25 -2.29 15.30 31.90
N PRO A 26 -3.57 15.50 31.49
CA PRO A 26 -4.06 15.06 30.19
C PRO A 26 -3.20 15.55 29.01
N MET A 27 -2.59 16.74 29.13
CA MET A 27 -1.67 17.27 28.12
C MET A 27 -0.38 16.46 28.02
N GLN A 28 0.17 16.01 29.16
CA GLN A 28 1.37 15.16 29.18
C GLN A 28 1.07 13.80 28.57
N VAL A 29 -0.07 13.20 28.92
CA VAL A 29 -0.51 11.92 28.33
C VAL A 29 -0.66 12.02 26.82
N HIS A 30 -1.33 13.07 26.33
CA HIS A 30 -1.48 13.31 24.89
C HIS A 30 -0.12 13.48 24.20
N ALA A 31 0.81 14.24 24.80
CA ALA A 31 2.16 14.41 24.25
C ALA A 31 2.92 13.08 24.15
N VAL A 32 2.83 12.22 25.18
CA VAL A 32 3.47 10.90 25.17
C VAL A 32 2.84 9.98 24.11
N ALA A 33 1.51 9.92 24.03
CA ALA A 33 0.81 9.12 23.04
C ALA A 33 1.14 9.54 21.60
N THR A 34 1.22 10.84 21.34
CA THR A 34 1.64 11.39 20.04
C THR A 34 3.07 11.00 19.70
N ARG A 35 4.01 11.12 20.65
CA ARG A 35 5.41 10.69 20.44
C ARG A 35 5.53 9.20 20.18
N TYR A 36 4.74 8.39 20.88
CA TYR A 36 4.69 6.95 20.66
C TYR A 36 4.21 6.61 19.24
N ALA A 37 3.09 7.18 18.80
CA ALA A 37 2.56 6.94 17.46
C ALA A 37 3.53 7.40 16.36
N ALA A 38 4.20 8.54 16.56
CA ALA A 38 5.24 9.02 15.65
C ALA A 38 6.43 8.05 15.60
N ALA A 39 6.89 7.54 16.74
CA ALA A 39 7.98 6.56 16.80
C ALA A 39 7.63 5.25 16.10
N GLN A 40 6.38 4.76 16.21
CA GLN A 40 5.94 3.58 15.46
C GLN A 40 6.03 3.80 13.94
N LEU A 41 5.66 4.98 13.47
CA LEU A 41 5.76 5.31 12.05
C LEU A 41 7.22 5.39 11.58
N GLU A 42 8.13 5.98 12.37
CA GLU A 42 9.55 5.98 12.05
C GLU A 42 10.13 4.56 12.02
N LEU A 43 9.80 3.72 12.99
CA LEU A 43 10.21 2.31 12.99
C LEU A 43 9.70 1.58 11.75
N SER A 44 8.48 1.85 11.31
CA SER A 44 7.93 1.26 10.09
C SER A 44 8.73 1.65 8.84
N ARG A 45 9.20 2.91 8.76
CA ARG A 45 10.08 3.35 7.66
C ARG A 45 11.44 2.65 7.72
N LEU A 46 12.03 2.54 8.92
CA LEU A 46 13.30 1.85 9.11
C LEU A 46 13.22 0.38 8.74
N VAL A 47 12.14 -0.32 9.13
CA VAL A 47 11.91 -1.71 8.75
C VAL A 47 11.80 -1.86 7.23
N CYS A 48 11.07 -0.98 6.55
CA CYS A 48 11.02 -1.00 5.09
C CYS A 48 12.42 -0.80 4.46
N GLN A 49 13.25 0.10 4.99
CA GLN A 49 14.63 0.30 4.51
C GLN A 49 15.51 -0.92 4.76
N LEU A 50 15.33 -1.61 5.88
CA LEU A 50 16.06 -2.84 6.18
C LEU A 50 15.62 -3.98 5.25
N ILE A 51 14.32 -4.09 4.98
CA ILE A 51 13.76 -5.07 4.04
C ILE A 51 14.29 -4.82 2.62
N THR A 52 14.32 -3.57 2.13
CA THR A 52 14.86 -3.27 0.80
C THR A 52 16.34 -3.60 0.70
N LYS A 53 17.13 -3.29 1.74
CA LYS A 53 18.55 -3.69 1.81
C LYS A 53 18.73 -5.21 1.83
N ALA A 54 17.91 -5.92 2.61
CA ALA A 54 17.92 -7.38 2.68
C ALA A 54 17.54 -8.04 1.35
N ALA A 55 16.69 -7.40 0.56
CA ALA A 55 16.35 -7.80 -0.81
C ALA A 55 17.41 -7.38 -1.85
N SER A 56 18.54 -6.81 -1.42
CA SER A 56 19.58 -6.26 -2.30
C SER A 56 19.04 -5.24 -3.32
N VAL A 57 18.09 -4.42 -2.90
CA VAL A 57 17.51 -3.33 -3.69
C VAL A 57 18.17 -2.02 -3.28
N ASP A 58 18.83 -1.37 -4.23
CA ASP A 58 19.40 -0.05 -4.04
C ASP A 58 18.29 1.02 -4.16
N THR A 59 18.15 1.84 -3.12
CA THR A 59 17.15 2.91 -3.05
C THR A 59 17.76 4.31 -3.11
N THR A 60 19.05 4.42 -3.47
CA THR A 60 19.78 5.69 -3.50
C THR A 60 19.43 6.53 -4.74
N SER A 61 19.33 5.89 -5.92
CA SER A 61 19.03 6.55 -7.19
C SER A 61 17.53 6.68 -7.48
N ASP A 62 16.77 5.61 -7.22
CA ASP A 62 15.39 5.48 -7.69
C ASP A 62 14.40 5.20 -6.57
N ARG A 63 13.16 5.66 -6.75
CA ARG A 63 12.09 5.60 -5.74
C ARG A 63 10.73 5.30 -6.35
N GLY A 64 9.83 4.74 -5.55
CA GLY A 64 8.45 4.49 -5.98
C GLY A 64 8.37 3.46 -7.11
N PHE A 65 7.55 3.73 -8.13
CA PHE A 65 7.33 2.77 -9.23
C PHE A 65 8.55 2.60 -10.13
N SER A 66 9.33 3.66 -10.38
CA SER A 66 10.55 3.56 -11.22
C SER A 66 11.56 2.57 -10.64
N LEU A 67 11.68 2.54 -9.31
CA LEU A 67 12.52 1.57 -8.61
C LEU A 67 12.06 0.14 -8.92
N VAL A 68 10.74 -0.13 -8.90
CA VAL A 68 10.19 -1.45 -9.26
C VAL A 68 10.52 -1.80 -10.71
N ASP A 69 10.40 -0.84 -11.62
CA ASP A 69 10.65 -1.05 -13.04
C ASP A 69 12.11 -1.44 -13.35
N GLN A 70 13.06 -0.94 -12.55
CA GLN A 70 14.50 -1.20 -12.72
C GLN A 70 14.98 -2.48 -12.04
N MET A 71 14.25 -3.03 -11.06
CA MET A 71 14.61 -4.28 -10.39
C MET A 71 14.61 -5.47 -11.35
N SER A 72 15.51 -6.42 -11.12
CA SER A 72 15.44 -7.75 -11.74
C SER A 72 14.21 -8.53 -11.25
N SER A 73 13.79 -9.55 -12.02
CA SER A 73 12.68 -10.41 -11.61
C SER A 73 12.92 -11.10 -10.26
N ASP A 74 14.17 -11.46 -9.94
CA ASP A 74 14.53 -12.07 -8.66
C ASP A 74 14.41 -11.08 -7.50
N GLN A 75 14.94 -9.86 -7.67
CA GLN A 75 14.80 -8.80 -6.67
C GLN A 75 13.33 -8.50 -6.37
N ARG A 76 12.50 -8.40 -7.41
CA ARG A 76 11.05 -8.19 -7.25
C ARG A 76 10.39 -9.30 -6.46
N ARG A 77 10.68 -10.57 -6.77
CA ARG A 77 10.15 -11.74 -6.05
C ARG A 77 10.55 -11.75 -4.58
N VAL A 78 11.84 -11.54 -4.29
CA VAL A 78 12.35 -11.52 -2.91
C VAL A 78 11.74 -10.36 -2.14
N LEU A 79 11.73 -9.16 -2.71
CA LEU A 79 11.18 -7.98 -2.06
C LEU A 79 9.67 -8.14 -1.81
N PHE A 80 8.92 -8.65 -2.78
CA PHE A 80 7.48 -8.90 -2.63
C PHE A 80 7.21 -9.87 -1.48
N ALA A 81 7.90 -11.01 -1.42
CA ALA A 81 7.73 -12.00 -0.37
C ALA A 81 8.09 -11.46 1.04
N LEU A 82 9.08 -10.58 1.14
CA LEU A 82 9.44 -9.94 2.41
C LEU A 82 8.39 -8.91 2.84
N LEU A 83 7.95 -8.05 1.92
CA LEU A 83 6.95 -7.03 2.22
C LEU A 83 5.56 -7.60 2.49
N GLU A 84 5.20 -8.71 1.83
CA GLU A 84 3.97 -9.46 2.13
C GLU A 84 3.97 -9.99 3.57
N ARG A 85 5.06 -10.62 4.01
CA ARG A 85 5.20 -11.07 5.40
C ARG A 85 5.16 -9.90 6.39
N TYR A 86 5.77 -8.78 6.02
CA TYR A 86 5.69 -7.56 6.80
C TYR A 86 4.25 -7.05 6.93
N CYS A 87 3.46 -7.05 5.85
CA CYS A 87 2.02 -6.72 5.90
C CYS A 87 1.25 -7.56 6.91
N LEU A 88 1.44 -8.88 6.88
CA LEU A 88 0.78 -9.78 7.83
C LEU A 88 1.18 -9.46 9.28
N ALA A 89 2.47 -9.18 9.51
CA ALA A 89 2.96 -8.83 10.84
C ALA A 89 2.37 -7.51 11.35
N VAL A 90 2.31 -6.46 10.52
CA VAL A 90 1.77 -5.16 10.95
C VAL A 90 0.26 -5.17 11.13
N GLU A 91 -0.46 -6.01 10.37
CA GLU A 91 -1.90 -6.19 10.54
C GLU A 91 -2.20 -6.82 11.91
N GLY A 92 -1.48 -7.87 12.29
CA GLY A 92 -1.62 -8.50 13.61
C GLY A 92 -1.19 -7.60 14.78
N LEU A 93 -0.23 -6.70 14.57
CA LEU A 93 0.28 -5.78 15.59
C LEU A 93 -0.41 -4.41 15.61
N ALA A 94 -1.35 -4.15 14.70
CA ALA A 94 -1.92 -2.82 14.47
C ALA A 94 -0.84 -1.72 14.30
N PHE A 95 0.23 -2.05 13.56
CA PHE A 95 1.36 -1.15 13.33
C PHE A 95 1.12 -0.26 12.10
N PRO A 96 1.45 1.05 12.14
CA PRO A 96 1.12 1.96 11.05
C PRO A 96 2.08 1.80 9.86
N LEU A 97 1.54 1.52 8.66
CA LEU A 97 2.35 1.48 7.44
C LEU A 97 2.78 2.90 6.98
N PRO A 98 3.97 3.05 6.36
CA PRO A 98 4.41 4.32 5.79
C PRO A 98 3.51 4.81 4.66
N GLN A 99 3.44 6.12 4.46
CA GLN A 99 2.69 6.71 3.34
C GLN A 99 3.18 6.16 1.99
N GLY A 100 2.24 5.86 1.08
CA GLY A 100 2.54 5.31 -0.24
C GLY A 100 2.90 3.82 -0.26
N PHE A 101 3.10 3.19 0.90
CA PHE A 101 3.40 1.76 1.00
C PHE A 101 2.38 0.87 0.27
N PRO A 102 1.04 1.04 0.44
CA PRO A 102 0.07 0.16 -0.23
C PRO A 102 0.14 0.28 -1.76
N SER A 103 0.34 1.49 -2.30
CA SER A 103 0.53 1.70 -3.74
C SER A 103 1.79 1.01 -4.24
N PHE A 104 2.91 1.20 -3.54
CA PHE A 104 4.18 0.57 -3.89
C PHE A 104 4.08 -0.96 -3.89
N LEU A 105 3.52 -1.56 -2.83
CA LEU A 105 3.35 -3.00 -2.73
C LEU A 105 2.42 -3.54 -3.82
N THR A 106 1.34 -2.83 -4.14
CA THR A 106 0.40 -3.24 -5.20
C THR A 106 1.07 -3.22 -6.56
N TYR A 107 1.82 -2.16 -6.88
CA TYR A 107 2.54 -2.08 -8.15
C TYR A 107 3.67 -3.13 -8.24
N LEU A 108 4.40 -3.34 -7.13
CA LEU A 108 5.38 -4.43 -7.03
C LEU A 108 4.72 -5.79 -7.27
N GLY A 109 3.58 -6.06 -6.64
CA GLY A 109 2.82 -7.30 -6.84
C GLY A 109 2.39 -7.49 -8.29
N TYR A 110 1.92 -6.44 -8.96
CA TYR A 110 1.56 -6.48 -10.38
C TYR A 110 2.76 -6.85 -11.27
N ARG A 111 3.96 -6.30 -11.00
CA ARG A 111 5.19 -6.57 -11.76
C ARG A 111 5.87 -7.89 -11.40
N THR A 112 5.37 -8.60 -10.39
CA THR A 112 6.00 -9.82 -9.84
C THR A 112 5.15 -11.07 -10.07
N LEU A 113 3.84 -10.97 -9.88
CA LEU A 113 2.90 -12.08 -9.92
C LEU A 113 2.35 -12.30 -11.34
N SER A 114 1.85 -13.50 -11.60
CA SER A 114 0.97 -13.70 -12.75
C SER A 114 -0.31 -12.88 -12.59
N PHE A 115 -0.93 -12.48 -13.69
CA PHE A 115 -2.14 -11.64 -13.65
C PHE A 115 -3.27 -12.31 -12.83
N SER A 116 -3.44 -13.63 -12.95
CA SER A 116 -4.43 -14.38 -12.17
C SER A 116 -4.14 -14.34 -10.67
N ALA A 117 -2.89 -14.58 -10.26
CA ALA A 117 -2.50 -14.48 -8.85
C ALA A 117 -2.66 -13.04 -8.34
N PHE A 118 -2.23 -12.04 -9.11
CA PHE A 118 -2.43 -10.63 -8.74
C PHE A 118 -3.91 -10.30 -8.48
N LEU A 119 -4.83 -10.75 -9.35
CA LEU A 119 -6.26 -10.55 -9.13
C LEU A 119 -6.77 -11.22 -7.84
N GLN A 120 -6.28 -12.41 -7.48
CA GLN A 120 -6.64 -13.07 -6.22
C GLN A 120 -6.22 -12.24 -5.01
N TYR A 121 -5.03 -11.65 -5.04
CA TYR A 121 -4.55 -10.77 -3.97
C TYR A 121 -5.38 -9.49 -3.85
N VAL A 122 -5.81 -8.92 -4.98
CA VAL A 122 -6.73 -7.77 -4.99
C VAL A 122 -8.10 -8.16 -4.44
N GLN A 123 -8.64 -9.31 -4.82
CA GLN A 123 -9.92 -9.84 -4.31
C GLN A 123 -9.88 -10.08 -2.79
N ALA A 124 -8.75 -10.58 -2.29
CA ALA A 124 -8.50 -10.77 -0.86
C ALA A 124 -8.21 -9.45 -0.10
N ASN A 125 -8.25 -8.29 -0.76
CA ASN A 125 -7.91 -6.97 -0.22
C ASN A 125 -6.48 -6.83 0.32
N VAL A 126 -5.57 -7.75 -0.03
CA VAL A 126 -4.15 -7.67 0.33
C VAL A 126 -3.46 -6.58 -0.49
N LEU A 127 -3.76 -6.52 -1.79
CA LEU A 127 -3.24 -5.50 -2.71
C LEU A 127 -4.35 -4.52 -3.07
N GLN A 128 -4.07 -3.23 -2.98
CA GLN A 128 -5.06 -2.17 -3.11
C GLN A 128 -4.85 -1.38 -4.40
N LEU A 129 -5.82 -1.49 -5.32
CA LEU A 129 -5.83 -0.73 -6.57
C LEU A 129 -6.11 0.76 -6.31
N GLN A 130 -5.06 1.48 -5.90
CA GLN A 130 -5.08 2.92 -5.83
C GLN A 130 -5.03 3.55 -7.22
N ILE A 131 -5.39 4.83 -7.32
CA ILE A 131 -5.64 5.50 -8.60
C ILE A 131 -4.35 5.72 -9.38
N ASP A 132 -3.28 6.06 -8.69
CA ASP A 132 -1.90 6.13 -9.19
C ASP A 132 -1.44 4.77 -9.74
N VAL A 133 -1.65 3.68 -9.00
CA VAL A 133 -1.30 2.32 -9.45
C VAL A 133 -2.09 1.94 -10.69
N MET A 134 -3.41 2.18 -10.69
CA MET A 134 -4.26 1.88 -11.85
C MET A 134 -3.84 2.68 -13.08
N LYS A 135 -3.48 3.96 -12.93
CA LYS A 135 -2.96 4.75 -14.04
C LYS A 135 -1.67 4.18 -14.60
N ALA A 136 -0.73 3.80 -13.73
CA ALA A 136 0.53 3.17 -14.16
C ALA A 136 0.26 1.88 -14.96
N ILE A 137 -0.55 0.98 -14.42
CA ILE A 137 -0.90 -0.29 -15.09
C ILE A 137 -1.64 -0.05 -16.41
N MET A 138 -2.64 0.84 -16.43
CA MET A 138 -3.44 1.09 -17.64
C MET A 138 -2.66 1.76 -18.77
N MET A 139 -1.61 2.54 -18.44
CA MET A 139 -0.70 3.10 -19.44
C MET A 139 0.27 2.05 -19.99
N GLU A 140 0.70 1.08 -19.17
CA GLU A 140 1.62 0.01 -19.58
C GLU A 140 0.94 -1.07 -20.43
N VAL A 141 -0.27 -1.48 -20.06
CA VAL A 141 -1.01 -2.52 -20.79
C VAL A 141 -1.44 -1.98 -22.17
N PRO A 142 -1.12 -2.65 -23.29
CA PRO A 142 -1.51 -2.19 -24.62
C PRO A 142 -3.02 -2.31 -24.85
N ASP A 143 -3.57 -1.52 -25.78
CA ASP A 143 -5.00 -1.60 -26.17
C ASP A 143 -5.27 -2.73 -27.20
N THR A 144 -4.63 -3.90 -27.02
CA THR A 144 -5.01 -5.13 -27.73
C THR A 144 -6.27 -5.73 -27.10
N GLN A 145 -6.93 -6.70 -27.75
CA GLN A 145 -8.10 -7.36 -27.19
C GLN A 145 -7.83 -7.92 -25.77
N GLU A 146 -6.73 -8.65 -25.60
CA GLU A 146 -6.34 -9.20 -24.30
C GLU A 146 -6.04 -8.10 -23.28
N GLY A 147 -5.36 -7.02 -23.70
CA GLY A 147 -5.03 -5.91 -22.81
C GLY A 147 -6.27 -5.12 -22.37
N VAL A 148 -7.23 -4.91 -23.26
CA VAL A 148 -8.55 -4.34 -22.96
C VAL A 148 -9.29 -5.20 -21.95
N GLU A 149 -9.31 -6.52 -22.12
CA GLU A 149 -9.91 -7.44 -21.16
C GLU A 149 -9.25 -7.35 -19.77
N GLN A 150 -7.91 -7.29 -19.71
CA GLN A 150 -7.19 -7.12 -18.46
C GLN A 150 -7.53 -5.79 -17.77
N LYS A 151 -7.53 -4.68 -18.52
CA LYS A 151 -7.91 -3.35 -18.00
C LYS A 151 -9.34 -3.36 -17.45
N LEU A 152 -10.29 -3.96 -18.17
CA LEU A 152 -11.68 -4.07 -17.73
C LEU A 152 -11.83 -4.92 -16.46
N ARG A 153 -11.12 -6.06 -16.37
CA ARG A 153 -11.11 -6.88 -15.14
C ARG A 153 -10.60 -6.11 -13.93
N LEU A 154 -9.52 -5.34 -14.08
CA LEU A 154 -9.00 -4.48 -13.01
C LEU A 154 -9.99 -3.37 -12.62
N LEU A 155 -10.64 -2.75 -13.60
CA LEU A 155 -11.64 -1.71 -13.36
C LEU A 155 -12.87 -2.24 -12.60
N GLN A 156 -13.28 -3.48 -12.87
CA GLN A 156 -14.38 -4.16 -12.16
C GLN A 156 -14.07 -4.41 -10.68
N MET A 157 -12.80 -4.54 -10.32
CA MET A 157 -12.35 -4.72 -8.92
C MET A 157 -12.40 -3.42 -8.10
N LEU A 158 -12.63 -2.26 -8.72
CA LEU A 158 -12.68 -0.97 -8.04
C LEU A 158 -14.11 -0.61 -7.60
N PRO A 159 -14.26 0.18 -6.53
CA PRO A 159 -15.53 0.83 -6.24
C PRO A 159 -16.01 1.66 -7.44
N ARG A 160 -17.31 1.62 -7.70
CA ARG A 160 -17.95 2.20 -8.90
C ARG A 160 -17.51 3.64 -9.20
N SER A 161 -17.39 4.50 -8.19
CA SER A 161 -16.95 5.89 -8.34
C SER A 161 -15.51 6.00 -8.86
N ARG A 162 -14.59 5.18 -8.33
CA ARG A 162 -13.18 5.13 -8.76
C ARG A 162 -13.04 4.53 -10.16
N GLY A 163 -13.73 3.42 -10.41
CA GLY A 163 -13.77 2.76 -11.72
C GLY A 163 -14.27 3.71 -12.80
N LYS A 164 -15.41 4.38 -12.57
CA LYS A 164 -15.98 5.36 -13.52
C LYS A 164 -15.01 6.49 -13.83
N ARG A 165 -14.30 7.02 -12.83
CA ARG A 165 -13.32 8.10 -13.04
C ARG A 165 -12.17 7.68 -13.94
N LEU A 166 -11.65 6.47 -13.76
CA LEU A 166 -10.57 5.93 -14.60
C LEU A 166 -11.07 5.59 -16.01
N LEU A 167 -12.25 4.99 -16.12
CA LEU A 167 -12.92 4.71 -17.41
C LEU A 167 -13.14 6.00 -18.22
N ASN A 168 -13.48 7.10 -17.54
CA ASN A 168 -13.65 8.41 -18.17
C ASN A 168 -12.34 8.97 -18.76
N GLN A 169 -11.20 8.62 -18.16
CA GLN A 169 -9.87 9.10 -18.58
C GLN A 169 -9.26 8.22 -19.68
N TRP A 170 -9.72 6.97 -19.83
CA TRP A 170 -9.25 6.06 -20.87
C TRP A 170 -9.94 6.35 -22.21
N GLN A 171 -9.18 6.86 -23.17
CA GLN A 171 -9.64 7.25 -24.51
C GLN A 171 -9.73 6.04 -25.46
N HIS A 172 -10.55 5.05 -25.11
CA HIS A 172 -10.73 3.82 -25.89
C HIS A 172 -12.22 3.51 -26.14
N PRO A 173 -12.64 2.98 -27.30
CA PRO A 173 -14.06 2.70 -27.59
C PRO A 173 -14.76 1.82 -26.54
N ALA A 174 -14.06 0.82 -26.00
CA ALA A 174 -14.60 -0.02 -24.93
C ALA A 174 -14.98 0.80 -23.67
N SER A 175 -14.31 1.93 -23.42
CA SER A 175 -14.65 2.81 -22.31
C SER A 175 -15.95 3.56 -22.54
N LEU A 176 -16.37 3.77 -23.80
CA LEU A 176 -17.64 4.39 -24.17
C LEU A 176 -18.80 3.41 -24.08
N MET A 177 -18.57 2.13 -24.39
CA MET A 177 -19.60 1.09 -24.37
C MET A 177 -20.03 0.67 -22.96
N VAL A 178 -19.16 0.87 -21.96
CA VAL A 178 -19.37 0.43 -20.56
C VAL A 178 -19.79 1.59 -19.63
N ARG A 179 -19.73 2.84 -20.11
CA ARG A 179 -20.19 4.04 -19.36
C ARG A 179 -21.70 4.06 -19.19
#